data_AF-A0A966DEY0-F1
#
_entry.id   AF-A0A966DEY0-F1
#
_cell.length_a   1.000
_cell.length_b   1.000
_cell.length_c   1.000
_cell.angle_alpha   90.00
_cell.angle_beta   90.00
_cell.angle_gamma   90.00
#
_symmetry.space_group_name_H-M   'P 1'
#
loop_
_entity.id
_entity.type
_entity.pdbx_description
1 polymer ?
#
loop_
_entity_poly.entity_id
_entity_poly.type
_entity_poly.pdbx_seq_one_letter_code
_entity_poly.pdbx_strand_id
1 'polypeptide(L)'
;MLAAPASNTIDTSKYENQDVCNFVIRMYDQVLGRKPDSEGLDHWYNKLVNKEIEGANLVDGFVSSDEFKNKPLSTTEFLDIMYSAILDRKPDAQGSQNWSEVLSYGVSRKYISAQFVGSDEFNRLCAAYNISQGHIDLSENRDKNLTITKFVSYFYQNCLNRQGDTNGLNDWTGGLLSQSLTGTNIADGFIFSDEFQNKGLNADEFVKLLYQTILTRTADSDGLNDWTTRLDNGVSQHYVTANFILSQEFTDLCNNYGIRKGDPVISENRDKNYDMTSLVTYLYRNILKRSPASTDLNDWTGRLLNHEFTATELANTFFSGDEYKSKNVSDTDFIKDLYVALLRREPSSVEIQDQLALIQNAGNDRQPLLNTVSESKEYREILFPMGIAPIQNGWFDIKGDTFYFSDKNKYIGWLWADGQRYYLNPTYNGARQTNGWQVVDGWQFYFNDRGELVQDVDALIGPQDSYMIKVYKSGNYAIVFAKDANGNYTIPVKSLLTSCGYATPTGGFYTPAKFRWLEMLGGCQGQWCTQIVGDFLFHSVPYMTTDNRTLYTDAMYNYLGTTASHGCIRLQAGDAKWMYDNCKLGTYVYIDGNENAGPFDKPAFSPLPSWHTWDPTDPTAYYLCQQHGCH
;
A
#
# COMPACT_ATOMS: atom_id res chain seq x y z
N MET A 1 56.85 -70.60 -14.86
CA MET A 1 56.19 -70.07 -16.06
C MET A 1 54.69 -70.20 -15.85
N LEU A 2 54.05 -69.15 -15.33
CA LEU A 2 52.60 -69.05 -15.26
C LEU A 2 52.14 -68.40 -16.57
N ALA A 3 51.17 -69.02 -17.23
CA ALA A 3 50.66 -68.61 -18.53
C ALA A 3 50.14 -67.17 -18.48
N ALA A 4 50.52 -66.37 -19.48
CA ALA A 4 49.87 -65.09 -19.75
C ALA A 4 48.37 -65.35 -20.03
N PRO A 5 47.46 -64.49 -19.55
CA PRO A 5 46.05 -64.64 -19.87
C PRO A 5 45.87 -64.51 -21.39
N ALA A 6 45.04 -65.39 -21.96
CA ALA A 6 44.67 -65.33 -23.36
C ALA A 6 44.11 -63.94 -23.67
N SER A 7 44.72 -63.28 -24.64
CA SER A 7 44.19 -62.07 -25.27
C SER A 7 42.84 -62.43 -25.91
N ASN A 8 41.73 -62.19 -25.20
CA ASN A 8 40.38 -62.21 -25.76
C ASN A 8 40.24 -61.03 -26.73
N THR A 9 40.81 -61.17 -27.93
CA THR A 9 40.49 -60.31 -29.07
C THR A 9 39.09 -60.69 -29.52
N ILE A 10 38.13 -59.82 -29.24
CA ILE A 10 36.77 -59.91 -29.81
C ILE A 10 36.91 -59.85 -31.33
N ASP A 11 36.34 -60.82 -32.04
CA ASP A 11 36.32 -60.79 -33.50
C ASP A 11 35.32 -59.72 -33.97
N THR A 12 35.85 -58.59 -34.41
CA THR A 12 35.05 -57.48 -34.94
C THR A 12 34.81 -57.59 -36.44
N SER A 13 35.39 -58.57 -37.15
CA SER A 13 35.29 -58.68 -38.61
C SER A 13 33.86 -58.93 -39.10
N LYS A 14 32.98 -59.46 -38.24
CA LYS A 14 31.57 -59.72 -38.53
C LYS A 14 30.67 -58.47 -38.58
N TYR A 15 31.15 -57.30 -38.13
CA TYR A 15 30.35 -56.07 -38.10
C TYR A 15 30.56 -55.26 -39.39
N GLU A 16 29.50 -55.04 -40.16
CA GLU A 16 29.57 -54.29 -41.42
C GLU A 16 29.96 -52.82 -41.22
N ASN A 17 29.45 -52.17 -40.17
CA ASN A 17 29.80 -50.80 -39.82
C ASN A 17 30.86 -50.78 -38.72
N GLN A 18 32.14 -50.78 -39.11
CA GLN A 18 33.27 -50.80 -38.18
C GLN A 18 33.32 -49.55 -37.29
N ASP A 19 32.85 -48.41 -37.76
CA ASP A 19 32.81 -47.17 -36.97
C ASP A 19 31.83 -47.32 -35.79
N VAL A 20 30.61 -47.79 -36.05
CA VAL A 20 29.62 -48.04 -34.99
C VAL A 20 30.12 -49.11 -34.00
N CYS A 21 30.75 -50.18 -34.51
CA CYS A 21 31.37 -51.21 -33.66
C CYS A 21 32.44 -50.60 -32.72
N ASN A 22 33.33 -49.78 -33.26
CA ASN A 22 34.39 -49.11 -32.51
C ASN A 22 33.83 -48.14 -31.46
N PHE A 23 32.72 -47.45 -31.74
CA PHE A 23 32.07 -46.57 -30.77
C PHE A 23 31.48 -47.35 -29.58
N VAL A 24 30.87 -48.52 -29.82
CA VAL A 24 30.39 -49.39 -28.72
C VAL A 24 31.56 -49.91 -27.88
N ILE A 25 32.64 -50.36 -28.53
CA ILE A 25 33.86 -50.81 -27.83
C ILE A 25 34.44 -49.70 -26.96
N ARG A 26 34.46 -48.46 -27.48
CA ARG A 26 34.89 -47.27 -26.74
C ARG A 26 34.06 -47.08 -25.47
N MET A 27 32.74 -47.23 -25.51
CA MET A 27 31.89 -47.09 -24.31
C MET A 27 32.25 -48.12 -23.24
N TYR A 28 32.42 -49.40 -23.60
CA TYR A 28 32.89 -50.42 -22.66
C TYR A 28 34.25 -50.09 -22.05
N ASP A 29 35.20 -49.66 -22.90
CA ASP A 29 36.57 -49.37 -22.48
C ASP A 29 36.64 -48.14 -21.56
N GLN A 30 36.02 -47.04 -21.97
CA GLN A 30 36.14 -45.75 -21.27
C GLN A 30 35.18 -45.64 -20.08
N VAL A 31 33.95 -46.17 -20.17
CA VAL A 31 32.94 -46.07 -19.09
C VAL A 31 33.07 -47.22 -18.10
N LEU A 32 33.22 -48.46 -18.60
CA LEU A 32 33.27 -49.65 -17.75
C LEU A 32 34.70 -50.12 -17.45
N GLY A 33 35.72 -49.66 -18.17
CA GLY A 33 37.11 -50.03 -17.91
C GLY A 33 37.43 -51.46 -18.34
N ARG A 34 36.66 -52.04 -19.26
CA ARG A 34 36.82 -53.42 -19.74
C ARG A 34 36.46 -53.56 -21.20
N LYS A 35 36.83 -54.68 -21.83
CA LYS A 35 36.33 -55.03 -23.16
C LYS A 35 34.90 -55.60 -23.08
N PRO A 36 34.07 -55.42 -24.13
CA PRO A 36 32.77 -56.08 -24.19
C PRO A 36 32.89 -57.61 -24.20
N ASP A 37 31.82 -58.30 -23.85
CA ASP A 37 31.60 -59.68 -24.33
C ASP A 37 30.86 -59.64 -25.68
N SER A 38 30.78 -60.79 -26.36
CA SER A 38 30.15 -60.85 -27.70
C SER A 38 28.67 -60.48 -27.68
N GLU A 39 27.94 -60.86 -26.63
CA GLU A 39 26.49 -60.61 -26.53
C GLU A 39 26.21 -59.12 -26.30
N GLY A 40 26.96 -58.47 -25.42
CA GLY A 40 26.84 -57.05 -25.14
C GLY A 40 27.24 -56.18 -26.33
N LEU A 41 28.31 -56.55 -27.05
CA LEU A 41 28.69 -55.86 -28.28
C LEU A 41 27.62 -56.01 -29.36
N ASP A 42 27.11 -57.23 -29.58
CA ASP A 42 26.03 -57.49 -30.54
C ASP A 42 24.75 -56.72 -30.19
N HIS A 43 24.39 -56.67 -28.91
CA HIS A 43 23.20 -55.97 -28.43
C HIS A 43 23.23 -54.48 -28.79
N TRP A 44 24.28 -53.78 -28.39
CA TRP A 44 24.37 -52.33 -28.59
C TRP A 44 24.64 -51.95 -30.05
N TYR A 45 25.47 -52.72 -30.75
CA TYR A 45 25.73 -52.51 -32.17
C TYR A 45 24.44 -52.58 -32.99
N ASN A 46 23.65 -53.65 -32.82
CA ASN A 46 22.44 -53.85 -33.61
C ASN A 46 21.41 -52.75 -33.34
N LYS A 47 21.25 -52.29 -32.10
CA LYS A 47 20.35 -51.18 -31.77
C LYS A 47 20.73 -49.87 -32.46
N LEU A 48 22.03 -49.55 -32.57
CA LEU A 48 22.50 -48.35 -33.25
C LEU A 48 22.35 -48.45 -34.77
N VAL A 49 22.72 -49.58 -35.38
CA VAL A 49 22.62 -49.78 -36.84
C VAL A 49 21.15 -49.83 -37.29
N ASN A 50 20.27 -50.45 -36.49
CA ASN A 50 18.83 -50.47 -36.73
C ASN A 50 18.13 -49.15 -36.39
N LYS A 51 18.86 -48.16 -35.86
CA LYS A 51 18.35 -46.85 -35.42
C LYS A 51 17.23 -46.96 -34.37
N GLU A 52 17.29 -47.99 -33.54
CA GLU A 52 16.42 -48.16 -32.37
C GLU A 52 16.86 -47.24 -31.22
N ILE A 53 18.15 -46.90 -31.19
CA ILE A 53 18.75 -45.97 -30.24
C ILE A 53 19.75 -45.06 -30.95
N GLU A 54 20.07 -43.94 -30.31
CA GLU A 54 21.07 -42.96 -30.75
C GLU A 54 22.28 -42.98 -29.81
N GLY A 55 23.32 -42.20 -30.12
CA GLY A 55 24.54 -42.12 -29.32
C GLY A 55 24.28 -41.74 -27.86
N ALA A 56 23.37 -40.79 -27.61
CA ALA A 56 22.98 -40.36 -26.29
C ALA A 56 22.28 -41.46 -25.48
N ASN A 57 21.41 -42.27 -26.11
CA ASN A 57 20.76 -43.40 -25.44
C ASN A 57 21.76 -44.51 -25.11
N LEU A 58 22.77 -44.73 -25.95
CA LEU A 58 23.87 -45.63 -25.65
C LEU A 58 24.60 -45.15 -24.39
N VAL A 59 25.02 -43.88 -24.35
CA VAL A 59 25.68 -43.29 -23.17
C VAL A 59 24.83 -43.43 -21.91
N ASP A 60 23.53 -43.11 -21.97
CA ASP A 60 22.61 -43.29 -20.83
C ASP A 60 22.54 -44.75 -20.40
N GLY A 61 22.47 -45.69 -21.33
CA GLY A 61 22.47 -47.13 -21.03
C GLY A 61 23.68 -47.58 -20.23
N PHE A 62 24.88 -47.07 -20.56
CA PHE A 62 26.09 -47.39 -19.82
C PHE A 62 26.16 -46.67 -18.46
N VAL A 63 25.89 -45.37 -18.41
CA VAL A 63 25.99 -44.58 -17.17
C VAL A 63 24.87 -44.95 -16.18
N SER A 64 23.69 -45.32 -16.68
CA SER A 64 22.57 -45.76 -15.86
C SER A 64 22.63 -47.25 -15.51
N SER A 65 23.63 -48.00 -15.98
CA SER A 65 23.79 -49.42 -15.64
C SER A 65 24.15 -49.63 -14.16
N ASP A 66 23.73 -50.75 -13.58
CA ASP A 66 24.13 -51.13 -12.22
C ASP A 66 25.66 -51.30 -12.12
N GLU A 67 26.30 -51.78 -13.19
CA GLU A 67 27.76 -51.92 -13.24
C GLU A 67 28.47 -50.57 -13.05
N PHE A 68 28.00 -49.50 -13.70
CA PHE A 68 28.58 -48.17 -13.52
C PHE A 68 28.18 -47.53 -12.20
N LYS A 69 26.89 -47.60 -11.81
CA LYS A 69 26.38 -47.01 -10.56
C LYS A 69 27.03 -47.61 -9.30
N ASN A 70 27.38 -48.89 -9.33
CA ASN A 70 28.01 -49.58 -8.20
C ASN A 70 29.51 -49.28 -8.06
N LYS A 71 30.12 -48.53 -8.99
CA LYS A 71 31.51 -48.08 -8.84
C LYS A 71 31.60 -46.95 -7.80
N PRO A 72 32.50 -47.03 -6.81
CA PRO A 72 32.69 -45.99 -5.80
C PRO A 72 33.52 -44.82 -6.36
N LEU A 73 33.02 -44.17 -7.41
CA LEU A 73 33.72 -43.07 -8.08
C LEU A 73 33.59 -41.78 -7.27
N SER A 74 34.71 -41.09 -7.08
CA SER A 74 34.71 -39.68 -6.71
C SER A 74 34.12 -38.81 -7.82
N THR A 75 33.81 -37.55 -7.52
CA THR A 75 33.36 -36.56 -8.51
C THR A 75 34.37 -36.41 -9.64
N THR A 76 35.66 -36.30 -9.32
CA THR A 76 36.73 -36.14 -10.32
C THR A 76 36.84 -37.35 -11.23
N GLU A 77 36.83 -38.58 -10.68
CA GLU A 77 36.91 -39.80 -11.49
C GLU A 77 35.69 -39.96 -12.41
N PHE A 78 34.49 -39.62 -11.92
CA PHE A 78 33.29 -39.60 -12.76
C PHE A 78 33.44 -38.61 -13.92
N LEU A 79 33.91 -37.39 -13.66
CA LEU A 79 34.11 -36.39 -14.71
C LEU A 79 35.19 -36.81 -15.72
N ASP A 80 36.31 -37.36 -15.26
CA ASP A 80 37.36 -37.88 -16.14
C ASP A 80 36.82 -38.94 -17.11
N ILE A 81 35.93 -39.82 -16.63
CA ILE A 81 35.25 -40.81 -17.47
C ILE A 81 34.31 -40.13 -18.46
N MET A 82 33.50 -39.15 -18.06
CA MET A 82 32.59 -38.44 -18.97
C MET A 82 33.34 -37.69 -20.08
N TYR A 83 34.39 -36.94 -19.73
CA TYR A 83 35.24 -36.24 -20.68
C TYR A 83 35.91 -37.22 -21.66
N SER A 84 36.50 -38.31 -21.13
CA SER A 84 37.20 -39.27 -21.96
C SER A 84 36.23 -40.03 -22.86
N ALA A 85 35.12 -40.56 -22.34
CA ALA A 85 34.18 -41.36 -23.13
C ALA A 85 33.43 -40.52 -24.17
N ILE A 86 32.95 -39.33 -23.79
CA ILE A 86 31.96 -38.54 -24.56
C ILE A 86 32.63 -37.42 -25.37
N LEU A 87 33.76 -36.85 -24.94
CA LEU A 87 34.39 -35.70 -25.60
C LEU A 87 35.77 -36.02 -26.20
N ASP A 88 36.26 -37.25 -26.04
CA ASP A 88 37.56 -37.72 -26.55
C ASP A 88 38.77 -36.92 -26.09
N ARG A 89 38.72 -36.42 -24.86
CA ARG A 89 39.83 -35.70 -24.21
C ARG A 89 39.74 -35.79 -22.70
N LYS A 90 40.81 -35.42 -22.02
CA LYS A 90 40.79 -35.18 -20.57
C LYS A 90 40.17 -33.81 -20.25
N PRO A 91 39.55 -33.62 -19.07
CA PRO A 91 39.16 -32.29 -18.64
C PRO A 91 40.39 -31.40 -18.43
N ASP A 92 40.26 -30.13 -18.78
CA ASP A 92 41.12 -29.09 -18.21
C ASP A 92 40.69 -28.75 -16.78
N ALA A 93 41.56 -28.04 -16.04
CA ALA A 93 41.33 -27.73 -14.63
C ALA A 93 40.04 -26.92 -14.41
N GLN A 94 39.74 -25.96 -15.29
CA GLN A 94 38.56 -25.11 -15.17
C GLN A 94 37.28 -25.89 -15.46
N GLY A 95 37.28 -26.73 -16.50
CA GLY A 95 36.15 -27.59 -16.85
C GLY A 95 35.82 -28.58 -15.72
N SER A 96 36.83 -29.22 -15.14
CA SER A 96 36.65 -30.10 -13.98
C SER A 96 36.05 -29.37 -12.78
N GLN A 97 36.54 -28.16 -12.47
CA GLN A 97 36.02 -27.34 -11.38
C GLN A 97 34.57 -26.91 -11.62
N ASN A 98 34.25 -26.43 -12.83
CA ASN A 98 32.90 -25.98 -13.17
C ASN A 98 31.87 -27.11 -13.03
N TRP A 99 32.16 -28.30 -13.54
CA TRP A 99 31.23 -29.43 -13.42
C TRP A 99 31.16 -30.01 -12.00
N SER A 100 32.26 -29.95 -11.25
CA SER A 100 32.25 -30.31 -9.83
C SER A 100 31.36 -29.37 -9.03
N GLU A 101 31.40 -28.06 -9.32
CA GLU A 101 30.48 -27.08 -8.73
C GLU A 101 29.03 -27.37 -9.12
N VAL A 102 28.75 -27.67 -10.39
CA VAL A 102 27.41 -28.03 -10.84
C VAL A 102 26.85 -29.23 -10.07
N LEU A 103 27.65 -30.30 -9.91
CA LEU A 103 27.28 -31.46 -9.10
C LEU A 103 27.09 -31.13 -7.62
N SER A 104 27.84 -30.15 -7.08
CA SER A 104 27.73 -29.74 -5.69
C SER A 104 26.39 -29.09 -5.36
N TYR A 105 25.66 -28.57 -6.37
CA TYR A 105 24.29 -28.10 -6.18
C TYR A 105 23.26 -29.25 -6.13
N GLY A 106 23.67 -30.51 -6.25
CA GLY A 106 22.81 -31.67 -6.00
C GLY A 106 22.04 -32.20 -7.21
N VAL A 107 22.33 -31.71 -8.43
CA VAL A 107 21.87 -32.37 -9.67
C VAL A 107 22.45 -33.79 -9.77
N SER A 108 21.79 -34.66 -10.53
CA SER A 108 22.24 -36.03 -10.68
C SER A 108 23.46 -36.15 -11.60
N ARG A 109 24.17 -37.29 -11.51
CA ARG A 109 25.18 -37.64 -12.52
C ARG A 109 24.59 -37.78 -13.92
N LYS A 110 23.32 -38.19 -14.02
CA LYS A 110 22.59 -38.27 -15.29
C LYS A 110 22.39 -36.89 -15.92
N TYR A 111 22.18 -35.85 -15.13
CA TYR A 111 22.17 -34.46 -15.61
C TYR A 111 23.50 -34.11 -16.30
N ILE A 112 24.63 -34.41 -15.67
CA ILE A 112 25.95 -34.14 -16.27
C ILE A 112 26.13 -34.90 -17.58
N SER A 113 25.80 -36.19 -17.60
CA SER A 113 25.84 -36.97 -18.84
C SER A 113 24.95 -36.36 -19.93
N ALA A 114 23.74 -35.90 -19.59
CA ALA A 114 22.84 -35.23 -20.52
C ALA A 114 23.45 -33.93 -21.09
N GLN A 115 24.16 -33.13 -20.28
CA GLN A 115 24.83 -31.93 -20.76
C GLN A 115 26.00 -32.26 -21.70
N PHE A 116 26.77 -33.30 -21.40
CA PHE A 116 27.92 -33.70 -22.22
C PHE A 116 27.46 -34.25 -23.57
N VAL A 117 26.45 -35.12 -23.59
CA VAL A 117 25.90 -35.62 -24.86
C VAL A 117 25.19 -34.52 -25.63
N GLY A 118 24.69 -33.47 -24.99
CA GLY A 118 24.10 -32.31 -25.68
C GLY A 118 25.12 -31.41 -26.39
N SER A 119 26.42 -31.61 -26.17
CA SER A 119 27.47 -30.71 -26.67
C SER A 119 27.79 -30.89 -28.16
N ASP A 120 28.28 -29.82 -28.80
CA ASP A 120 28.81 -29.87 -30.16
C ASP A 120 30.00 -30.82 -30.29
N GLU A 121 30.79 -30.99 -29.23
CA GLU A 121 31.91 -31.92 -29.19
C GLU A 121 31.41 -33.37 -29.32
N PHE A 122 30.35 -33.74 -28.59
CA PHE A 122 29.74 -35.06 -28.74
C PHE A 122 29.09 -35.24 -30.11
N ASN A 123 28.44 -34.21 -30.64
CA ASN A 123 27.89 -34.26 -32.01
C ASN A 123 28.98 -34.60 -33.04
N ARG A 124 30.13 -33.92 -32.98
CA ARG A 124 31.28 -34.22 -33.85
C ARG A 124 31.83 -35.62 -33.64
N LEU A 125 31.89 -36.09 -32.39
CA LEU A 125 32.31 -37.45 -32.08
C LEU A 125 31.35 -38.47 -32.71
N CYS A 126 30.04 -38.32 -32.51
CA CYS A 126 29.03 -39.18 -33.12
C CYS A 126 29.11 -39.17 -34.65
N ALA A 127 29.28 -38.01 -35.27
CA ALA A 127 29.43 -37.87 -36.72
C ALA A 127 30.67 -38.62 -37.26
N ALA A 128 31.79 -38.58 -36.53
CA ALA A 128 32.99 -39.34 -36.88
C ALA A 128 32.77 -40.86 -36.85
N TYR A 129 31.76 -41.32 -36.09
CA TYR A 129 31.37 -42.72 -36.00
C TYR A 129 30.11 -43.09 -36.80
N ASN A 130 29.60 -42.20 -37.66
CA ASN A 130 28.36 -42.39 -38.43
C ASN A 130 27.11 -42.67 -37.56
N ILE A 131 27.05 -42.08 -36.36
CA ILE A 131 25.96 -42.22 -35.39
C ILE A 131 25.21 -40.89 -35.25
N SER A 132 23.89 -40.95 -35.07
CA SER A 132 23.09 -39.79 -34.68
C SER A 132 23.29 -39.46 -33.20
N GLN A 133 23.48 -38.19 -32.86
CA GLN A 133 23.75 -37.72 -31.49
C GLN A 133 22.66 -38.14 -30.49
N GLY A 134 21.39 -37.83 -30.78
CA GLY A 134 20.26 -38.07 -29.88
C GLY A 134 20.24 -37.16 -28.64
N HIS A 135 19.44 -37.52 -27.64
CA HIS A 135 19.34 -36.81 -26.35
C HIS A 135 19.07 -37.77 -25.18
N ILE A 136 19.29 -37.28 -23.95
CA ILE A 136 18.97 -37.99 -22.70
C ILE A 136 17.82 -37.28 -22.02
N ASP A 137 16.75 -38.02 -21.71
CA ASP A 137 15.60 -37.50 -20.97
C ASP A 137 15.87 -37.42 -19.46
N LEU A 138 15.56 -36.26 -18.89
CA LEU A 138 15.69 -35.96 -17.47
C LEU A 138 14.30 -35.95 -16.81
N SER A 139 14.02 -36.98 -16.00
CA SER A 139 12.73 -37.16 -15.33
C SER A 139 12.66 -36.49 -13.95
N GLU A 140 13.79 -36.42 -13.25
CA GLU A 140 13.89 -35.82 -11.92
C GLU A 140 13.77 -34.29 -11.99
N ASN A 141 12.97 -33.71 -11.10
CA ASN A 141 12.73 -32.26 -11.08
C ASN A 141 14.01 -31.46 -10.83
N ARG A 142 14.90 -31.98 -9.97
CA ARG A 142 16.19 -31.35 -9.67
C ARG A 142 17.12 -31.24 -10.89
N ASP A 143 16.86 -31.98 -11.96
CA ASP A 143 17.68 -31.98 -13.18
C ASP A 143 17.08 -31.15 -14.32
N LYS A 144 15.80 -30.76 -14.22
CA LYS A 144 15.09 -30.07 -15.31
C LYS A 144 15.49 -28.61 -15.48
N ASN A 145 15.93 -27.95 -14.41
CA ASN A 145 16.34 -26.56 -14.45
C ASN A 145 17.42 -26.29 -13.40
N LEU A 146 18.68 -26.17 -13.86
CA LEU A 146 19.83 -25.96 -12.98
C LEU A 146 19.71 -24.69 -12.14
N THR A 147 19.17 -23.60 -12.70
CA THR A 147 19.00 -22.34 -11.96
C THR A 147 18.07 -22.51 -10.77
N ILE A 148 16.94 -23.21 -10.95
CA ILE A 148 16.01 -23.52 -9.85
C ILE A 148 16.68 -24.43 -8.81
N THR A 149 17.43 -25.44 -9.23
CA THR A 149 18.17 -26.31 -8.30
C THR A 149 19.22 -25.56 -7.50
N LYS A 150 19.97 -24.63 -8.13
CA LYS A 150 20.92 -23.76 -7.44
C LYS A 150 20.23 -22.91 -6.37
N PHE A 151 19.04 -22.37 -6.64
CA PHE A 151 18.30 -21.60 -5.64
C PHE A 151 17.91 -22.43 -4.42
N VAL A 152 17.37 -23.64 -4.62
CA VAL A 152 17.01 -24.53 -3.50
C VAL A 152 18.26 -24.94 -2.72
N SER A 153 19.34 -25.29 -3.41
CA SER A 153 20.61 -25.67 -2.78
C SER A 153 21.25 -24.52 -2.02
N TYR A 154 21.09 -23.29 -2.50
CA TYR A 154 21.50 -22.09 -1.77
C TYR A 154 20.82 -21.99 -0.39
N PHE A 155 19.53 -22.31 -0.28
CA PHE A 155 18.84 -22.35 1.02
C PHE A 155 19.31 -23.50 1.91
N TYR A 156 19.50 -24.71 1.39
CA TYR A 156 20.09 -25.80 2.17
C TYR A 156 21.45 -25.42 2.76
N GLN A 157 22.30 -24.80 1.95
CA GLN A 157 23.66 -24.44 2.34
C GLN A 157 23.69 -23.25 3.31
N ASN A 158 22.95 -22.17 3.03
CA ASN A 158 23.05 -20.95 3.84
C ASN A 158 22.09 -20.93 5.04
N CYS A 159 20.95 -21.65 4.97
CA CYS A 159 19.97 -21.69 6.05
C CYS A 159 20.21 -22.88 6.99
N LEU A 160 20.50 -24.05 6.44
CA LEU A 160 20.65 -25.29 7.23
C LEU A 160 22.11 -25.72 7.43
N ASN A 161 23.05 -25.19 6.64
CA ASN A 161 24.47 -25.56 6.63
C ASN A 161 24.71 -27.02 6.23
N ARG A 162 24.00 -27.49 5.20
CA ARG A 162 24.19 -28.83 4.61
C ARG A 162 23.84 -28.86 3.13
N GLN A 163 24.11 -29.98 2.46
CA GLN A 163 23.60 -30.24 1.12
C GLN A 163 22.16 -30.77 1.18
N GLY A 164 21.40 -30.47 0.13
CA GLY A 164 20.06 -31.02 -0.07
C GLY A 164 20.12 -32.51 -0.38
N ASP A 165 19.23 -33.28 0.23
CA ASP A 165 19.03 -34.68 -0.15
C ASP A 165 18.19 -34.78 -1.45
N THR A 166 18.27 -35.93 -2.13
CA THR A 166 17.61 -36.14 -3.43
C THR A 166 16.11 -35.88 -3.40
N ASN A 167 15.41 -36.30 -2.33
CA ASN A 167 13.97 -36.15 -2.25
C ASN A 167 13.59 -34.70 -2.01
N GLY A 168 14.21 -34.05 -1.02
CA GLY A 168 13.98 -32.63 -0.73
C GLY A 168 14.27 -31.73 -1.93
N LEU A 169 15.36 -31.96 -2.66
CA LEU A 169 15.65 -31.23 -3.90
C LEU A 169 14.56 -31.45 -4.96
N ASN A 170 14.11 -32.68 -5.17
CA ASN A 170 13.06 -32.97 -6.17
C ASN A 170 11.70 -32.37 -5.81
N ASP A 171 11.35 -32.34 -4.52
CA ASP A 171 10.09 -31.79 -4.04
C ASP A 171 10.06 -30.26 -4.19
N TRP A 172 11.08 -29.56 -3.68
CA TRP A 172 11.17 -28.10 -3.77
C TRP A 172 11.27 -27.62 -5.22
N THR A 173 12.16 -28.22 -6.01
CA THR A 173 12.31 -27.84 -7.42
C THR A 173 11.05 -28.17 -8.22
N GLY A 174 10.37 -29.27 -7.92
CA GLY A 174 9.09 -29.64 -8.53
C GLY A 174 7.99 -28.61 -8.29
N GLY A 175 7.86 -28.12 -7.06
CA GLY A 175 6.90 -27.07 -6.72
C GLY A 175 7.21 -25.72 -7.38
N LEU A 176 8.50 -25.37 -7.53
CA LEU A 176 8.90 -24.16 -8.26
C LEU A 176 8.65 -24.29 -9.77
N LEU A 177 8.96 -25.44 -10.36
CA LEU A 177 8.74 -25.72 -11.79
C LEU A 177 7.26 -25.71 -12.16
N SER A 178 6.40 -26.24 -11.28
CA SER A 178 4.94 -26.23 -11.46
C SER A 178 4.30 -24.88 -11.11
N GLN A 179 5.08 -23.95 -10.55
CA GLN A 179 4.63 -22.66 -10.01
C GLN A 179 3.62 -22.77 -8.85
N SER A 180 3.54 -23.95 -8.19
CA SER A 180 2.76 -24.12 -6.96
C SER A 180 3.48 -23.53 -5.74
N LEU A 181 4.80 -23.33 -5.83
CA LEU A 181 5.62 -22.66 -4.82
C LEU A 181 6.25 -21.39 -5.39
N THR A 182 6.55 -20.47 -4.48
CA THR A 182 7.24 -19.20 -4.75
C THR A 182 8.52 -19.10 -3.92
N GLY A 183 9.38 -18.11 -4.19
CA GLY A 183 10.56 -17.83 -3.40
C GLY A 183 10.25 -17.65 -1.90
N THR A 184 9.16 -16.95 -1.58
CA THR A 184 8.63 -16.81 -0.21
C THR A 184 8.33 -18.16 0.42
N ASN A 185 7.68 -19.09 -0.30
CA ASN A 185 7.40 -20.42 0.24
C ASN A 185 8.67 -21.23 0.51
N ILE A 186 9.72 -21.05 -0.31
CA ILE A 186 11.03 -21.66 -0.04
C ILE A 186 11.64 -21.04 1.22
N ALA A 187 11.75 -19.72 1.30
CA ALA A 187 12.34 -19.05 2.46
C ALA A 187 11.63 -19.46 3.77
N ASP A 188 10.30 -19.35 3.82
CA ASP A 188 9.50 -19.73 4.99
C ASP A 188 9.64 -21.22 5.30
N GLY A 189 9.56 -22.08 4.29
CA GLY A 189 9.67 -23.53 4.45
C GLY A 189 10.99 -23.98 5.06
N PHE A 190 12.09 -23.29 4.77
CA PHE A 190 13.38 -23.55 5.39
C PHE A 190 13.49 -22.93 6.79
N ILE A 191 13.15 -21.64 6.96
CA ILE A 191 13.33 -20.89 8.21
C ILE A 191 12.41 -21.40 9.34
N PHE A 192 11.22 -21.86 9.00
CA PHE A 192 10.25 -22.39 9.97
C PHE A 192 10.17 -23.92 9.97
N SER A 193 11.12 -24.60 9.35
CA SER A 193 11.26 -26.06 9.46
C SER A 193 11.67 -26.48 10.86
N ASP A 194 11.25 -27.67 11.29
CA ASP A 194 11.71 -28.28 12.54
C ASP A 194 13.24 -28.33 12.62
N GLU A 195 13.91 -28.62 11.51
CA GLU A 195 15.37 -28.66 11.44
C GLU A 195 16.01 -27.31 11.78
N PHE A 196 15.46 -26.22 11.25
CA PHE A 196 15.95 -24.88 11.56
C PHE A 196 15.64 -24.49 13.01
N GLN A 197 14.40 -24.73 13.47
CA GLN A 197 13.97 -24.37 14.82
C GLN A 197 14.78 -25.12 15.89
N ASN A 198 15.19 -26.36 15.61
CA ASN A 198 16.06 -27.16 16.48
C ASN A 198 17.49 -26.59 16.64
N LYS A 199 17.89 -25.57 15.85
CA LYS A 199 19.15 -24.85 16.07
C LYS A 199 19.13 -23.99 17.35
N GLY A 200 17.95 -23.67 17.88
CA GLY A 200 17.81 -22.95 19.16
C GLY A 200 18.41 -21.54 19.16
N LEU A 201 18.35 -20.86 18.01
CA LEU A 201 18.99 -19.55 17.82
C LEU A 201 18.37 -18.48 18.72
N ASN A 202 19.21 -17.63 19.30
CA ASN A 202 18.75 -16.40 19.93
C ASN A 202 18.40 -15.32 18.87
N ALA A 203 17.83 -14.19 19.30
CA ALA A 203 17.37 -13.14 18.38
C ALA A 203 18.48 -12.56 17.48
N ASP A 204 19.69 -12.35 18.02
CA ASP A 204 20.84 -11.82 17.28
C ASP A 204 21.32 -12.82 16.22
N GLU A 205 21.44 -14.09 16.59
CA GLU A 205 21.83 -15.17 15.68
C GLU A 205 20.80 -15.39 14.57
N PHE A 206 19.52 -15.36 14.93
CA PHE A 206 18.41 -15.48 13.99
C PHE A 206 18.44 -14.37 12.94
N VAL A 207 18.52 -13.10 13.37
CA VAL A 207 18.57 -11.95 12.45
C VAL A 207 19.80 -12.01 11.55
N LYS A 208 20.99 -12.33 12.08
CA LYS A 208 22.21 -12.48 11.28
C LYS A 208 22.05 -13.55 10.18
N LEU A 209 21.39 -14.65 10.50
CA LEU A 209 21.12 -15.71 9.54
C LEU A 209 20.13 -15.25 8.46
N LEU A 210 19.13 -14.44 8.80
CA LEU A 210 18.23 -13.85 7.80
C LEU A 210 18.97 -12.90 6.84
N TYR A 211 19.90 -12.07 7.35
CA TYR A 211 20.74 -11.23 6.50
C TYR A 211 21.56 -12.06 5.51
N GLN A 212 22.20 -13.13 6.00
CA GLN A 212 23.02 -14.00 5.16
C GLN A 212 22.18 -14.74 4.12
N THR A 213 21.01 -15.27 4.52
CA THR A 213 20.20 -16.15 3.67
C THR A 213 19.28 -15.39 2.71
N ILE A 214 18.57 -14.37 3.19
CA ILE A 214 17.56 -13.65 2.41
C ILE A 214 18.17 -12.46 1.67
N LEU A 215 19.09 -11.74 2.31
CA LEU A 215 19.70 -10.52 1.73
C LEU A 215 21.10 -10.76 1.15
N THR A 216 21.64 -11.97 1.26
CA THR A 216 22.95 -12.37 0.69
C THR A 216 24.14 -11.56 1.21
N ARG A 217 24.04 -10.97 2.41
CA ARG A 217 25.09 -10.13 2.99
C ARG A 217 25.18 -10.26 4.50
N THR A 218 26.25 -9.72 5.10
CA THR A 218 26.37 -9.59 6.55
C THR A 218 25.48 -8.47 7.08
N ALA A 219 24.93 -8.65 8.28
CA ALA A 219 24.16 -7.64 8.97
C ALA A 219 25.02 -6.42 9.32
N ASP A 220 24.49 -5.22 9.07
CA ASP A 220 25.02 -3.98 9.62
C ASP A 220 24.52 -3.78 11.07
N SER A 221 25.23 -2.96 11.87
CA SER A 221 24.94 -2.79 13.30
C SER A 221 23.56 -2.21 13.57
N ASP A 222 23.14 -1.25 12.74
CA ASP A 222 21.92 -0.48 12.95
C ASP A 222 20.70 -1.33 12.62
N GLY A 223 20.73 -2.02 11.47
CA GLY A 223 19.69 -2.95 11.08
C GLY A 223 19.58 -4.14 12.03
N LEU A 224 20.72 -4.71 12.48
CA LEU A 224 20.71 -5.77 13.48
C LEU A 224 20.06 -5.31 14.79
N ASN A 225 20.39 -4.10 15.27
CA ASN A 225 19.81 -3.54 16.48
C ASN A 225 18.30 -3.25 16.32
N ASP A 226 17.87 -2.74 15.16
CA ASP A 226 16.45 -2.47 14.88
C ASP A 226 15.63 -3.77 14.92
N TRP A 227 16.05 -4.80 14.18
CA TRP A 227 15.31 -6.07 14.10
C TRP A 227 15.30 -6.83 15.42
N THR A 228 16.41 -6.82 16.17
CA THR A 228 16.46 -7.47 17.49
C THR A 228 15.60 -6.71 18.52
N THR A 229 15.56 -5.37 18.45
CA THR A 229 14.66 -4.55 19.27
C THR A 229 13.20 -4.81 18.93
N ARG A 230 12.86 -5.00 17.64
CA ARG A 230 11.50 -5.36 17.24
C ARG A 230 11.06 -6.69 17.85
N LEU A 231 11.91 -7.72 17.76
CA LEU A 231 11.67 -9.02 18.39
C LEU A 231 11.49 -8.88 19.91
N ASP A 232 12.35 -8.09 20.56
CA ASP A 232 12.24 -7.81 21.99
C ASP A 232 10.93 -7.08 22.34
N ASN A 233 10.43 -6.23 21.45
CA ASN A 233 9.14 -5.56 21.56
C ASN A 233 7.94 -6.45 21.23
N GLY A 234 8.14 -7.72 20.87
CA GLY A 234 7.11 -8.76 20.93
C GLY A 234 6.55 -9.24 19.59
N VAL A 235 6.98 -8.67 18.46
CA VAL A 235 6.62 -9.23 17.13
C VAL A 235 7.25 -10.61 16.96
N SER A 236 6.67 -11.41 16.07
CA SER A 236 7.15 -12.77 15.82
C SER A 236 8.41 -12.80 14.95
N GLN A 237 9.09 -13.94 14.96
CA GLN A 237 10.12 -14.24 13.96
C GLN A 237 9.55 -14.23 12.53
N HIS A 238 8.28 -14.61 12.36
CA HIS A 238 7.59 -14.57 11.08
C HIS A 238 7.41 -13.14 10.56
N TYR A 239 7.12 -12.17 11.44
CA TYR A 239 7.11 -10.75 11.07
C TYR A 239 8.46 -10.29 10.55
N VAL A 240 9.56 -10.64 11.23
CA VAL A 240 10.90 -10.24 10.80
C VAL A 240 11.25 -10.89 9.46
N THR A 241 11.07 -12.20 9.31
CA THR A 241 11.30 -12.92 8.05
C THR A 241 10.49 -12.33 6.91
N ALA A 242 9.21 -12.04 7.12
CA ALA A 242 8.34 -11.43 6.12
C ALA A 242 8.86 -10.06 5.65
N ASN A 243 9.36 -9.22 6.57
CA ASN A 243 9.93 -7.93 6.19
C ASN A 243 11.23 -8.07 5.39
N PHE A 244 12.05 -9.09 5.67
CA PHE A 244 13.22 -9.40 4.84
C PHE A 244 12.80 -9.88 3.44
N ILE A 245 11.75 -10.71 3.34
CA ILE A 245 11.17 -11.18 2.07
C ILE A 245 10.55 -10.03 1.25
N LEU A 246 10.04 -8.99 1.91
CA LEU A 246 9.51 -7.80 1.24
C LEU A 246 10.60 -6.85 0.71
N SER A 247 11.86 -7.07 1.07
CA SER A 247 12.97 -6.23 0.60
C SER A 247 13.22 -6.34 -0.91
N GLN A 248 13.81 -5.28 -1.47
CA GLN A 248 14.30 -5.30 -2.85
C GLN A 248 15.42 -6.34 -3.02
N GLU A 249 16.27 -6.54 -2.02
CA GLU A 249 17.37 -7.52 -2.07
C GLU A 249 16.85 -8.95 -2.27
N PHE A 250 15.78 -9.34 -1.57
CA PHE A 250 15.15 -10.65 -1.81
C PHE A 250 14.45 -10.75 -3.17
N THR A 251 13.87 -9.63 -3.63
CA THR A 251 13.29 -9.54 -4.97
C THR A 251 14.35 -9.78 -6.03
N ASP A 252 15.52 -9.16 -5.90
CA ASP A 252 16.66 -9.32 -6.79
C ASP A 252 17.22 -10.74 -6.72
N LEU A 253 17.31 -11.32 -5.52
CA LEU A 253 17.70 -12.73 -5.35
C LEU A 253 16.76 -13.65 -6.14
N CYS A 254 15.44 -13.52 -6.00
CA CYS A 254 14.48 -14.33 -6.75
C CYS A 254 14.60 -14.11 -8.28
N ASN A 255 14.75 -12.86 -8.72
CA ASN A 255 14.91 -12.50 -10.13
C ASN A 255 16.18 -13.10 -10.75
N ASN A 256 17.30 -13.10 -10.01
CA ASN A 256 18.56 -13.70 -10.44
C ASN A 256 18.43 -15.21 -10.71
N TYR A 257 17.49 -15.87 -10.04
CA TYR A 257 17.19 -17.29 -10.27
C TYR A 257 15.95 -17.53 -11.14
N GLY A 258 15.31 -16.48 -11.67
CA GLY A 258 14.10 -16.60 -12.49
C GLY A 258 12.88 -17.13 -11.73
N ILE A 259 12.83 -16.89 -10.42
CA ILE A 259 11.79 -17.40 -9.52
C ILE A 259 10.79 -16.30 -9.19
N ARG A 260 9.50 -16.65 -9.22
CA ARG A 260 8.45 -15.75 -8.71
C ARG A 260 8.62 -15.59 -7.19
N LYS A 261 8.87 -14.36 -6.74
CA LYS A 261 9.06 -14.04 -5.32
C LYS A 261 7.89 -14.50 -4.44
N GLY A 262 6.66 -14.07 -4.77
CA GLY A 262 5.50 -14.26 -3.89
C GLY A 262 5.46 -13.26 -2.74
N ASP A 263 4.35 -13.25 -2.01
CA ASP A 263 4.10 -12.33 -0.90
C ASP A 263 3.97 -13.11 0.42
N PRO A 264 4.61 -12.65 1.51
CA PRO A 264 4.50 -13.30 2.81
C PRO A 264 3.11 -13.04 3.42
N VAL A 265 2.66 -13.96 4.28
CA VAL A 265 1.34 -13.88 4.91
C VAL A 265 1.47 -13.54 6.39
N ILE A 266 1.13 -12.31 6.78
CA ILE A 266 1.07 -11.90 8.19
C ILE A 266 -0.32 -12.23 8.77
N SER A 267 -0.40 -13.26 9.61
CA SER A 267 -1.67 -13.75 10.17
C SER A 267 -1.91 -13.30 11.62
N GLU A 268 -0.87 -13.28 12.44
CA GLU A 268 -0.94 -12.92 13.85
C GLU A 268 -1.24 -11.43 14.05
N ASN A 269 -2.13 -11.11 15.00
CA ASN A 269 -2.52 -9.73 15.28
C ASN A 269 -1.33 -8.88 15.77
N ARG A 270 -0.43 -9.47 16.57
CA ARG A 270 0.78 -8.79 17.05
C ARG A 270 1.79 -8.42 15.94
N ASP A 271 1.59 -8.93 14.73
CA ASP A 271 2.49 -8.67 13.60
C ASP A 271 1.89 -7.67 12.60
N LYS A 272 0.60 -7.31 12.76
CA LYS A 272 -0.10 -6.40 11.84
C LYS A 272 0.18 -4.93 12.12
N ASN A 273 0.53 -4.58 13.36
CA ASN A 273 0.92 -3.23 13.75
C ASN A 273 1.96 -3.27 14.86
N TYR A 274 3.23 -3.07 14.47
CA TYR A 274 4.37 -3.08 15.38
C TYR A 274 4.25 -2.07 16.52
N ASP A 275 3.75 -0.86 16.25
CA ASP A 275 3.67 0.20 17.24
C ASP A 275 2.65 -0.13 18.34
N MET A 276 1.51 -0.73 17.97
CA MET A 276 0.54 -1.24 18.94
C MET A 276 1.11 -2.38 19.78
N THR A 277 1.83 -3.32 19.16
CA THR A 277 2.49 -4.42 19.88
C THR A 277 3.58 -3.90 20.82
N SER A 278 4.37 -2.92 20.38
CA SER A 278 5.37 -2.25 21.20
C SER A 278 4.73 -1.51 22.38
N LEU A 279 3.59 -0.85 22.18
CA LEU A 279 2.82 -0.22 23.27
C LEU A 279 2.40 -1.26 24.31
N VAL A 280 1.76 -2.35 23.89
CA VAL A 280 1.32 -3.42 24.82
C VAL A 280 2.52 -3.98 25.59
N THR A 281 3.60 -4.35 24.89
CA THR A 281 4.84 -4.82 25.53
C THR A 281 5.39 -3.82 26.53
N TYR A 282 5.38 -2.53 26.19
CA TYR A 282 5.85 -1.49 27.08
C TYR A 282 5.00 -1.36 28.35
N LEU A 283 3.67 -1.50 28.25
CA LEU A 283 2.77 -1.50 29.41
C LEU A 283 3.02 -2.71 30.32
N TYR A 284 3.21 -3.91 29.77
CA TYR A 284 3.59 -5.10 30.55
C TYR A 284 4.91 -4.88 31.31
N ARG A 285 5.93 -4.34 30.63
CA ARG A 285 7.24 -4.11 31.24
C ARG A 285 7.22 -3.01 32.29
N ASN A 286 6.49 -1.93 32.08
CA ASN A 286 6.53 -0.76 32.97
C ASN A 286 5.48 -0.80 34.07
N ILE A 287 4.34 -1.47 33.89
CA ILE A 287 3.29 -1.60 34.91
C ILE A 287 3.43 -2.94 35.63
N LEU A 288 3.50 -4.04 34.86
CA LEU A 288 3.52 -5.40 35.41
C LEU A 288 4.93 -5.91 35.71
N LYS A 289 5.99 -5.23 35.23
CA LYS A 289 7.41 -5.57 35.46
C LYS A 289 7.77 -6.98 34.98
N ARG A 290 7.16 -7.42 33.86
CA ARG A 290 7.46 -8.68 33.17
C ARG A 290 7.25 -8.55 31.67
N SER A 291 7.78 -9.50 30.90
CA SER A 291 7.47 -9.62 29.47
C SER A 291 6.09 -10.27 29.25
N PRO A 292 5.36 -9.87 28.20
CA PRO A 292 4.08 -10.48 27.84
C PRO A 292 4.26 -11.85 27.16
N ALA A 293 3.24 -12.69 27.27
CA ALA A 293 3.13 -13.88 26.42
C ALA A 293 2.67 -13.50 25.01
N SER A 294 2.99 -14.31 24.01
CA SER A 294 2.53 -14.07 22.63
C SER A 294 1.01 -14.09 22.47
N THR A 295 0.31 -14.89 23.29
CA THR A 295 -1.16 -14.93 23.35
C THR A 295 -1.73 -13.60 23.81
N ASP A 296 -1.15 -13.01 24.85
CA ASP A 296 -1.57 -11.72 25.39
C ASP A 296 -1.35 -10.60 24.37
N LEU A 297 -0.19 -10.61 23.68
CA LEU A 297 0.10 -9.64 22.62
C LEU A 297 -0.90 -9.74 21.48
N ASN A 298 -1.26 -10.94 21.06
CA ASN A 298 -2.24 -11.16 20.00
C ASN A 298 -3.66 -10.71 20.39
N ASP A 299 -4.08 -10.96 21.62
CA ASP A 299 -5.38 -10.54 22.14
C ASP A 299 -5.46 -9.01 22.24
N TRP A 300 -4.53 -8.38 22.97
CA TRP A 300 -4.54 -6.92 23.14
C TRP A 300 -4.37 -6.16 21.84
N THR A 301 -3.39 -6.56 21.01
CA THR A 301 -3.18 -5.90 19.71
C THR A 301 -4.40 -6.11 18.81
N GLY A 302 -5.01 -7.30 18.83
CA GLY A 302 -6.24 -7.57 18.07
C GLY A 302 -7.40 -6.66 18.46
N ARG A 303 -7.65 -6.47 19.75
CA ARG A 303 -8.72 -5.58 20.25
C ARG A 303 -8.47 -4.11 19.89
N LEU A 304 -7.21 -3.66 19.93
CA LEU A 304 -6.84 -2.31 19.49
C LEU A 304 -7.05 -2.14 17.99
N LEU A 305 -6.59 -3.11 17.18
CA LEU A 305 -6.74 -3.12 15.72
C LEU A 305 -8.21 -3.11 15.29
N ASN A 306 -9.05 -3.88 15.98
CA ASN A 306 -10.47 -4.00 15.67
C ASN A 306 -11.32 -2.88 16.32
N HIS A 307 -10.68 -1.93 17.02
CA HIS A 307 -11.34 -0.84 17.76
C HIS A 307 -12.33 -1.30 18.85
N GLU A 308 -12.16 -2.53 19.32
CA GLU A 308 -12.89 -3.12 20.46
C GLU A 308 -12.42 -2.53 21.79
N PHE A 309 -11.19 -2.00 21.81
CA PHE A 309 -10.59 -1.35 22.97
C PHE A 309 -9.81 -0.10 22.57
N THR A 310 -9.79 0.89 23.44
CA THR A 310 -8.96 2.08 23.33
C THR A 310 -7.67 1.94 24.15
N ALA A 311 -6.64 2.71 23.81
CA ALA A 311 -5.39 2.69 24.60
C ALA A 311 -5.58 3.20 26.04
N THR A 312 -6.61 3.99 26.30
CA THR A 312 -7.01 4.42 27.65
C THR A 312 -7.68 3.29 28.42
N GLU A 313 -8.63 2.57 27.81
CA GLU A 313 -9.23 1.37 28.43
C GLU A 313 -8.16 0.29 28.67
N LEU A 314 -7.19 0.17 27.78
CA LEU A 314 -6.01 -0.69 27.96
C LEU A 314 -5.21 -0.30 29.19
N ALA A 315 -4.77 0.96 29.29
CA ALA A 315 -4.06 1.47 30.44
C ALA A 315 -4.86 1.24 31.74
N ASN A 316 -6.15 1.55 31.72
CA ASN A 316 -7.07 1.32 32.83
C ASN A 316 -7.07 -0.13 33.29
N THR A 317 -7.12 -1.08 32.36
CA THR A 317 -7.10 -2.51 32.69
C THR A 317 -5.82 -2.93 33.40
N PHE A 318 -4.67 -2.41 32.98
CA PHE A 318 -3.38 -2.76 33.58
C PHE A 318 -3.23 -2.22 35.01
N PHE A 319 -3.61 -0.96 35.24
CA PHE A 319 -3.51 -0.33 36.56
C PHE A 319 -4.61 -0.79 37.53
N SER A 320 -5.79 -1.16 37.03
CA SER A 320 -6.91 -1.62 37.85
C SER A 320 -6.99 -3.14 38.00
N GLY A 321 -6.13 -3.90 37.30
CA GLY A 321 -6.06 -5.35 37.37
C GLY A 321 -5.49 -5.87 38.70
N ASP A 322 -5.90 -7.08 39.08
CA ASP A 322 -5.49 -7.73 40.34
C ASP A 322 -3.97 -7.92 40.42
N GLU A 323 -3.31 -8.20 39.28
CA GLU A 323 -1.86 -8.37 39.22
C GLU A 323 -1.13 -7.10 39.69
N TYR A 324 -1.52 -5.92 39.21
CA TYR A 324 -0.90 -4.67 39.64
C TYR A 324 -1.31 -4.30 41.08
N LYS A 325 -2.59 -4.44 41.43
CA LYS A 325 -3.09 -4.16 42.79
C LYS A 325 -2.39 -5.00 43.85
N SER A 326 -2.05 -6.25 43.55
CA SER A 326 -1.36 -7.17 44.47
C SER A 326 0.04 -6.68 44.88
N LYS A 327 0.66 -5.78 44.09
CA LYS A 327 1.95 -5.18 44.41
C LYS A 327 1.90 -4.20 45.59
N ASN A 328 0.70 -3.72 45.95
CA ASN A 328 0.48 -2.80 47.06
C ASN A 328 1.41 -1.56 47.03
N VAL A 329 1.59 -0.98 45.84
CA VAL A 329 2.48 0.18 45.65
C VAL A 329 1.95 1.41 46.36
N SER A 330 2.86 2.28 46.81
CA SER A 330 2.50 3.59 47.38
C SER A 330 1.84 4.50 46.34
N ASP A 331 1.12 5.55 46.77
CA ASP A 331 0.55 6.52 45.81
C ASP A 331 1.63 7.25 45.01
N THR A 332 2.79 7.50 45.63
CA THR A 332 3.93 8.10 44.94
C THR A 332 4.47 7.19 43.84
N ASP A 333 4.60 5.90 44.12
CA ASP A 333 5.07 4.92 43.13
C ASP A 333 4.01 4.67 42.06
N PHE A 334 2.72 4.71 42.41
CA PHE A 334 1.63 4.69 41.44
C PHE A 334 1.72 5.83 40.44
N ILE A 335 1.95 7.07 40.91
CA ILE A 335 2.12 8.24 40.06
C ILE A 335 3.32 8.07 39.12
N LYS A 336 4.45 7.56 39.64
CA LYS A 336 5.64 7.31 38.81
C LYS A 336 5.39 6.24 37.75
N ASP A 337 4.83 5.10 38.13
CA ASP A 337 4.50 4.02 37.20
C ASP A 337 3.53 4.53 36.11
N LEU A 338 2.55 5.38 36.48
CA LEU A 338 1.61 6.00 35.54
C LEU A 338 2.30 6.92 34.53
N TYR A 339 3.17 7.82 34.99
CA TYR A 339 3.90 8.75 34.13
C TYR A 339 4.90 8.03 33.22
N VAL A 340 5.65 7.06 33.75
CA VAL A 340 6.61 6.28 32.95
C VAL A 340 5.88 5.42 31.91
N ALA A 341 4.77 4.78 32.27
CA ALA A 341 4.02 3.89 31.39
C ALA A 341 3.29 4.66 30.27
N LEU A 342 2.65 5.78 30.58
CA LEU A 342 1.80 6.50 29.62
C LEU A 342 2.52 7.68 28.97
N LEU A 343 3.30 8.45 29.74
CA LEU A 343 3.93 9.69 29.27
C LEU A 343 5.40 9.52 28.89
N ARG A 344 5.97 8.31 29.06
CA ARG A 344 7.36 7.98 28.71
C ARG A 344 8.40 8.87 29.41
N ARG A 345 8.08 9.41 30.60
CA ARG A 345 8.98 10.23 31.41
C ARG A 345 8.69 10.09 32.90
N GLU A 346 9.64 10.49 33.73
CA GLU A 346 9.41 10.64 35.17
C GLU A 346 8.61 11.93 35.48
N PRO A 347 7.74 11.91 36.50
CA PRO A 347 7.09 13.11 37.00
C PRO A 347 8.07 13.98 37.81
N SER A 348 7.92 15.29 37.71
CA SER A 348 8.60 16.24 38.59
C SER A 348 8.08 16.18 40.03
N SER A 349 8.84 16.72 40.99
CA SER A 349 8.42 16.77 42.39
C SER A 349 7.13 17.56 42.61
N VAL A 350 6.87 18.57 41.77
CA VAL A 350 5.64 19.38 41.81
C VAL A 350 4.47 18.57 41.27
N GLU A 351 4.63 17.90 40.12
CA GLU A 351 3.60 17.02 39.57
C GLU A 351 3.21 15.92 40.57
N ILE A 352 4.19 15.32 41.27
CA ILE A 352 3.91 14.35 42.34
C ILE A 352 3.04 14.96 43.44
N GLN A 353 3.36 16.16 43.93
CA GLN A 353 2.59 16.81 44.99
C GLN A 353 1.15 17.11 44.54
N ASP A 354 0.98 17.62 43.33
CA ASP A 354 -0.34 17.94 42.76
C ASP A 354 -1.19 16.68 42.57
N GLN A 355 -0.59 15.60 42.04
CA GLN A 355 -1.29 14.34 41.84
C GLN A 355 -1.65 13.65 43.17
N LEU A 356 -0.81 13.75 44.21
CA LEU A 356 -1.15 13.25 45.55
C LEU A 356 -2.35 14.00 46.14
N ALA A 357 -2.42 15.33 45.95
CA ALA A 357 -3.57 16.12 46.39
C ALA A 357 -4.85 15.72 45.65
N LEU A 358 -4.77 15.40 44.34
CA LEU A 358 -5.91 14.90 43.58
C LEU A 358 -6.43 13.55 44.10
N ILE A 359 -5.53 12.60 44.40
CA ILE A 359 -5.90 11.32 45.02
C ILE A 359 -6.58 11.54 46.39
N GLN A 360 -6.01 12.39 47.24
CA GLN A 360 -6.56 12.68 48.57
C GLN A 360 -7.96 13.32 48.48
N ASN A 361 -8.14 14.30 47.60
CA ASN A 361 -9.42 14.97 47.38
C ASN A 361 -10.49 14.02 46.81
N ALA A 362 -10.08 12.97 46.10
CA ALA A 362 -10.94 11.91 45.62
C ALA A 362 -11.23 10.81 46.68
N GLY A 363 -10.89 11.03 47.95
CA GLY A 363 -11.11 10.04 49.01
C GLY A 363 -10.13 8.86 48.96
N ASN A 364 -8.91 9.10 48.49
CA ASN A 364 -7.87 8.10 48.20
C ASN A 364 -8.21 7.14 47.05
N ASP A 365 -9.09 7.56 46.13
CA ASP A 365 -9.33 6.87 44.87
C ASP A 365 -8.31 7.31 43.82
N ARG A 366 -7.66 6.34 43.17
CA ARG A 366 -6.66 6.55 42.11
C ARG A 366 -7.28 6.66 40.71
N GLN A 367 -8.53 6.26 40.52
CA GLN A 367 -9.18 6.22 39.21
C GLN A 367 -9.30 7.61 38.53
N PRO A 368 -9.62 8.71 39.24
CA PRO A 368 -9.68 10.04 38.62
C PRO A 368 -8.33 10.50 38.06
N LEU A 369 -7.24 10.21 38.77
CA LEU A 369 -5.88 10.51 38.30
C LEU A 369 -5.54 9.69 37.04
N LEU A 370 -5.84 8.39 37.07
CA LEU A 370 -5.58 7.50 35.94
C LEU A 370 -6.33 7.96 34.68
N ASN A 371 -7.61 8.32 34.79
CA ASN A 371 -8.38 8.89 33.68
C ASN A 371 -7.74 10.20 33.18
N THR A 372 -7.35 11.09 34.10
CA THR A 372 -6.73 12.39 33.76
C THR A 372 -5.46 12.20 32.93
N VAL A 373 -4.57 11.29 33.32
CA VAL A 373 -3.31 11.07 32.59
C VAL A 373 -3.54 10.31 31.29
N SER A 374 -4.38 9.28 31.30
CA SER A 374 -4.68 8.45 30.12
C SER A 374 -5.59 9.14 29.09
N GLU A 375 -6.11 10.33 29.38
CA GLU A 375 -6.82 11.19 28.42
C GLU A 375 -6.06 12.50 28.11
N SER A 376 -4.87 12.65 28.68
CA SER A 376 -4.06 13.86 28.54
C SER A 376 -3.65 14.12 27.08
N LYS A 377 -3.36 15.40 26.77
CA LYS A 377 -2.78 15.77 25.47
C LYS A 377 -1.46 15.05 25.22
N GLU A 378 -0.60 14.98 26.23
CA GLU A 378 0.72 14.36 26.14
C GLU A 378 0.64 12.87 25.78
N TYR A 379 -0.27 12.10 26.40
CA TYR A 379 -0.46 10.70 26.03
C TYR A 379 -1.00 10.55 24.60
N ARG A 380 -1.95 11.40 24.19
CA ARG A 380 -2.47 11.40 22.81
C ARG A 380 -1.39 11.66 21.77
N GLU A 381 -0.44 12.55 22.06
CA GLU A 381 0.70 12.83 21.17
C GLU A 381 1.66 11.64 21.02
N ILE A 382 1.78 10.80 22.06
CA ILE A 382 2.55 9.54 22.02
C ILE A 382 1.82 8.48 21.17
N LEU A 383 0.49 8.40 21.29
CA LEU A 383 -0.33 7.43 20.56
C LEU A 383 -0.52 7.76 19.08
N PHE A 384 -0.50 9.04 18.72
CA PHE A 384 -0.81 9.49 17.36
C PHE A 384 0.10 8.90 16.27
N PRO A 385 1.44 8.89 16.40
CA PRO A 385 2.32 8.23 15.43
C PRO A 385 2.01 6.74 15.24
N MET A 386 1.42 6.09 16.25
CA MET A 386 1.10 4.66 16.25
C MET A 386 -0.22 4.34 15.52
N GLY A 387 -0.93 5.38 15.04
CA GLY A 387 -2.26 5.22 14.42
C GLY A 387 -3.37 4.88 15.42
N ILE A 388 -3.14 5.06 16.72
CA ILE A 388 -4.12 4.78 17.78
C ILE A 388 -4.92 6.06 18.07
N ALA A 389 -6.21 6.06 17.71
CA ALA A 389 -7.07 7.23 17.86
C ALA A 389 -7.52 7.48 19.32
N PRO A 390 -7.64 8.74 19.77
CA PRO A 390 -8.25 9.09 21.06
C PRO A 390 -9.76 8.82 21.14
N ILE A 391 -10.30 8.73 22.36
CA ILE A 391 -11.69 8.33 22.68
C ILE A 391 -12.77 9.30 22.16
N GLN A 392 -12.48 10.58 21.96
CA GLN A 392 -13.52 11.61 21.75
C GLN A 392 -13.61 12.08 20.30
N ASN A 393 -14.84 12.28 19.82
CA ASN A 393 -15.09 13.00 18.59
C ASN A 393 -14.74 14.49 18.79
N GLY A 394 -14.18 15.14 17.77
CA GLY A 394 -13.91 16.58 17.81
C GLY A 394 -12.56 16.96 17.23
N TRP A 395 -12.17 18.20 17.51
CA TRP A 395 -10.92 18.81 17.05
C TRP A 395 -9.74 18.49 17.98
N PHE A 396 -8.59 18.17 17.38
CA PHE A 396 -7.36 17.87 18.10
C PHE A 396 -6.16 18.55 17.43
N ASP A 397 -5.39 19.31 18.20
CA ASP A 397 -4.11 19.86 17.76
C ASP A 397 -2.97 18.91 18.11
N ILE A 398 -2.28 18.42 17.07
CA ILE A 398 -1.23 17.42 17.18
C ILE A 398 -0.03 17.89 16.38
N LYS A 399 1.10 18.13 17.07
CA LYS A 399 2.36 18.62 16.46
C LYS A 399 2.20 19.88 15.58
N GLY A 400 1.25 20.76 15.92
CA GLY A 400 1.01 22.01 15.22
C GLY A 400 -0.06 21.94 14.11
N ASP A 401 -0.54 20.75 13.77
CA ASP A 401 -1.65 20.55 12.84
C ASP A 401 -2.95 20.26 13.58
N THR A 402 -4.08 20.72 13.04
CA THR A 402 -5.42 20.44 13.60
C THR A 402 -6.10 19.33 12.80
N PHE A 403 -6.58 18.29 13.49
CA PHE A 403 -7.32 17.16 12.92
C PHE A 403 -8.73 17.08 13.51
N TYR A 404 -9.64 16.45 12.78
CA TYR A 404 -10.95 16.08 13.31
C TYR A 404 -11.06 14.57 13.43
N PHE A 405 -11.55 14.08 14.57
CA PHE A 405 -11.84 12.67 14.78
C PHE A 405 -13.35 12.45 14.91
N SER A 406 -13.87 11.43 14.24
CA SER A 406 -15.27 10.99 14.33
C SER A 406 -15.30 9.47 14.36
N ASP A 407 -16.13 8.90 15.24
CA ASP A 407 -16.31 7.45 15.40
C ASP A 407 -14.98 6.71 15.56
N LYS A 408 -14.12 7.26 16.43
CA LYS A 408 -12.77 6.74 16.72
C LYS A 408 -11.83 6.72 15.50
N ASN A 409 -12.15 7.43 14.42
CA ASN A 409 -11.33 7.50 13.21
C ASN A 409 -10.96 8.95 12.87
N LYS A 410 -9.80 9.13 12.25
CA LYS A 410 -9.40 10.43 11.69
C LYS A 410 -10.30 10.73 10.48
N TYR A 411 -11.02 11.85 10.54
CA TYR A 411 -11.89 12.31 9.45
C TYR A 411 -11.05 12.94 8.33
N ILE A 412 -11.40 12.66 7.08
CA ILE A 412 -10.75 13.21 5.88
C ILE A 412 -11.81 13.69 4.89
N GLY A 413 -11.48 14.71 4.09
CA GLY A 413 -12.38 15.34 3.13
C GLY A 413 -13.20 16.49 3.72
N TRP A 414 -14.39 16.72 3.15
CA TRP A 414 -15.29 17.80 3.55
C TRP A 414 -15.98 17.51 4.88
N LEU A 415 -15.80 18.39 5.86
CA LEU A 415 -16.42 18.29 7.18
C LEU A 415 -17.37 19.46 7.42
N TRP A 416 -18.57 19.17 7.91
CA TRP A 416 -19.48 20.16 8.49
C TRP A 416 -19.41 20.06 10.01
N ALA A 417 -18.90 21.10 10.68
CA ALA A 417 -18.77 21.16 12.13
C ALA A 417 -18.95 22.62 12.59
N ASP A 418 -19.44 22.85 13.81
CA ASP A 418 -19.54 24.20 14.39
C ASP A 418 -20.29 25.24 13.51
N GLY A 419 -21.22 24.76 12.68
CA GLY A 419 -21.97 25.60 11.73
C GLY A 419 -21.21 26.03 10.47
N GLN A 420 -19.98 25.56 10.28
CA GLN A 420 -19.07 25.94 9.19
C GLN A 420 -18.60 24.71 8.38
N ARG A 421 -18.10 24.95 7.17
CA ARG A 421 -17.44 23.94 6.32
C ARG A 421 -15.93 24.01 6.46
N TYR A 422 -15.31 22.86 6.63
CA TYR A 422 -13.86 22.66 6.68
C TYR A 422 -13.44 21.62 5.64
N TYR A 423 -12.17 21.62 5.28
CA TYR A 423 -11.58 20.57 4.46
C TYR A 423 -10.35 19.96 5.13
N LEU A 424 -10.36 18.65 5.33
CA LEU A 424 -9.31 17.85 5.95
C LEU A 424 -8.56 17.12 4.83
N ASN A 425 -7.34 17.54 4.50
CA ASN A 425 -6.70 17.12 3.24
C ASN A 425 -6.34 15.61 3.23
N PRO A 426 -7.01 14.78 2.40
CA PRO A 426 -6.78 13.33 2.39
C PRO A 426 -5.42 12.94 1.79
N THR A 427 -4.84 13.80 0.96
CA THR A 427 -3.61 13.51 0.18
C THR A 427 -2.34 13.76 0.99
N TYR A 428 -2.40 14.63 2.00
CA TYR A 428 -1.24 14.95 2.83
C TYR A 428 -1.25 14.12 4.13
N ASN A 429 -1.94 14.59 5.16
CA ASN A 429 -1.99 13.90 6.46
C ASN A 429 -3.38 13.94 7.12
N GLY A 430 -4.40 14.47 6.45
CA GLY A 430 -5.73 14.69 7.03
C GLY A 430 -5.86 15.96 7.86
N ALA A 431 -4.87 16.86 7.84
CA ALA A 431 -4.95 18.13 8.58
C ALA A 431 -5.95 19.10 7.94
N ARG A 432 -6.60 19.89 8.81
CA ARG A 432 -7.47 21.01 8.44
C ARG A 432 -6.70 22.03 7.61
N GLN A 433 -7.25 22.37 6.46
CA GLN A 433 -6.73 23.46 5.65
C GLN A 433 -7.07 24.80 6.28
N THR A 434 -6.09 25.69 6.39
CA THR A 434 -6.22 27.03 6.97
C THR A 434 -5.48 28.05 6.12
N ASN A 435 -5.87 29.32 6.25
CA ASN A 435 -5.16 30.50 5.79
C ASN A 435 -4.65 30.44 4.33
N GLY A 436 -5.54 30.18 3.38
CA GLY A 436 -5.14 30.20 1.98
C GLY A 436 -6.10 29.54 0.99
N TRP A 437 -5.69 29.63 -0.28
CA TRP A 437 -6.36 29.02 -1.41
C TRP A 437 -6.00 27.53 -1.54
N GLN A 438 -7.00 26.69 -1.74
CA GLN A 438 -6.88 25.25 -1.91
C GLN A 438 -7.69 24.81 -3.13
N VAL A 439 -7.15 23.87 -3.91
CA VAL A 439 -7.88 23.24 -5.01
C VAL A 439 -8.55 21.97 -4.49
N VAL A 440 -9.88 21.92 -4.52
CA VAL A 440 -10.68 20.76 -4.10
C VAL A 440 -11.73 20.48 -5.16
N ASP A 441 -11.78 19.23 -5.64
CA ASP A 441 -12.75 18.79 -6.66
C ASP A 441 -12.81 19.68 -7.91
N GLY A 442 -11.66 20.25 -8.31
CA GLY A 442 -11.52 21.13 -9.47
C GLY A 442 -11.85 22.60 -9.23
N TRP A 443 -12.24 22.99 -8.01
CA TRP A 443 -12.54 24.38 -7.63
C TRP A 443 -11.46 24.96 -6.72
N GLN A 444 -11.22 26.26 -6.84
CA GLN A 444 -10.33 27.01 -5.95
C GLN A 444 -11.13 27.64 -4.80
N PHE A 445 -10.96 27.09 -3.60
CA PHE A 445 -11.61 27.55 -2.38
C PHE A 445 -10.63 28.30 -1.48
N TYR A 446 -11.13 29.30 -0.74
CA TYR A 446 -10.33 29.99 0.26
C TYR A 446 -10.80 29.60 1.67
N PHE A 447 -9.85 29.27 2.54
CA PHE A 447 -10.10 28.98 3.96
C PHE A 447 -9.45 30.07 4.83
N ASN A 448 -10.19 30.57 5.83
CA ASN A 448 -9.67 31.59 6.74
C ASN A 448 -8.64 31.02 7.74
N ASP A 449 -8.14 31.85 8.65
CA ASP A 449 -7.18 31.47 9.70
C ASP A 449 -7.68 30.36 10.63
N ARG A 450 -9.00 30.23 10.79
CA ARG A 450 -9.66 29.14 11.53
C ARG A 450 -9.95 27.90 10.67
N GLY A 451 -9.69 27.96 9.37
CA GLY A 451 -9.95 26.88 8.41
C GLY A 451 -11.39 26.79 7.93
N GLU A 452 -12.21 27.80 8.21
CA GLU A 452 -13.59 27.87 7.74
C GLU A 452 -13.59 28.29 6.26
N LEU A 453 -14.42 27.64 5.45
CA LEU A 453 -14.63 27.98 4.05
C LEU A 453 -15.23 29.38 3.92
N VAL A 454 -14.53 30.28 3.23
CA VAL A 454 -15.04 31.62 2.91
C VAL A 454 -15.87 31.55 1.64
N GLN A 455 -17.18 31.81 1.77
CA GLN A 455 -18.16 31.67 0.67
C GLN A 455 -18.49 32.99 -0.04
N ASP A 456 -17.92 34.11 0.42
CA ASP A 456 -17.88 35.38 -0.31
C ASP A 456 -16.44 35.90 -0.28
N VAL A 457 -15.74 35.73 -1.41
CA VAL A 457 -14.34 36.11 -1.58
C VAL A 457 -14.19 37.38 -2.42
N ASP A 458 -15.29 38.08 -2.73
CA ASP A 458 -15.27 39.26 -3.61
C ASP A 458 -14.27 40.33 -3.13
N ALA A 459 -14.31 40.67 -1.84
CA ALA A 459 -13.37 41.62 -1.26
C ALA A 459 -11.92 41.12 -1.22
N LEU A 460 -11.72 39.79 -1.19
CA LEU A 460 -10.40 39.17 -1.15
C LEU A 460 -9.71 39.19 -2.52
N ILE A 461 -10.46 38.90 -3.58
CA ILE A 461 -9.92 38.86 -4.95
C ILE A 461 -9.98 40.23 -5.64
N GLY A 462 -10.85 41.13 -5.17
CA GLY A 462 -11.11 42.42 -5.77
C GLY A 462 -11.82 42.33 -7.13
N PRO A 463 -12.06 43.48 -7.79
CA PRO A 463 -12.73 43.51 -9.08
C PRO A 463 -11.99 42.70 -10.15
N GLN A 464 -12.71 41.85 -10.87
CA GLN A 464 -12.15 41.03 -11.95
C GLN A 464 -12.49 41.59 -13.33
N ASP A 465 -11.64 41.26 -14.31
CA ASP A 465 -11.86 41.68 -15.70
C ASP A 465 -13.07 41.00 -16.36
N SER A 466 -13.41 39.79 -15.90
CA SER A 466 -14.53 39.01 -16.41
C SER A 466 -15.01 38.00 -15.36
N TYR A 467 -16.31 37.73 -15.39
CA TYR A 467 -16.95 36.71 -14.57
C TYR A 467 -17.77 35.75 -15.46
N MET A 468 -18.16 34.62 -14.89
CA MET A 468 -19.18 33.71 -15.42
C MET A 468 -20.25 33.51 -14.35
N ILE A 469 -21.52 33.46 -14.72
CA ILE A 469 -22.62 33.25 -13.78
C ILE A 469 -23.23 31.87 -14.06
N LYS A 470 -23.21 30.96 -13.09
CA LYS A 470 -23.98 29.72 -13.16
C LYS A 470 -25.23 29.84 -12.29
N VAL A 471 -26.39 29.54 -12.86
CA VAL A 471 -27.67 29.51 -12.14
C VAL A 471 -28.10 28.07 -11.96
N TYR A 472 -28.38 27.68 -10.72
CA TYR A 472 -28.95 26.37 -10.38
C TYR A 472 -30.46 26.52 -10.32
N LYS A 473 -31.15 26.31 -11.45
CA LYS A 473 -32.56 26.69 -11.63
C LYS A 473 -33.48 26.06 -10.59
N SER A 474 -33.31 24.78 -10.30
CA SER A 474 -34.09 24.05 -9.29
C SER A 474 -33.65 24.38 -7.86
N GLY A 475 -32.36 24.67 -7.66
CA GLY A 475 -31.79 25.12 -6.39
C GLY A 475 -32.21 26.53 -5.99
N ASN A 476 -32.64 27.36 -6.93
CA ASN A 476 -33.02 28.76 -6.72
C ASN A 476 -31.89 29.59 -6.07
N TYR A 477 -30.69 29.50 -6.65
CA TYR A 477 -29.56 30.35 -6.34
C TYR A 477 -28.58 30.34 -7.52
N ALA A 478 -27.68 31.31 -7.56
CA ALA A 478 -26.65 31.44 -8.57
C ALA A 478 -25.27 31.53 -7.90
N ILE A 479 -24.22 31.16 -8.62
CA ILE A 479 -22.84 31.41 -8.20
C ILE A 479 -22.16 32.21 -9.30
N VAL A 480 -21.43 33.24 -8.88
CA VAL A 480 -20.54 34.00 -9.76
C VAL A 480 -19.14 33.41 -9.67
N PHE A 481 -18.49 33.20 -10.81
CA PHE A 481 -17.17 32.60 -10.92
C PHE A 481 -16.17 33.57 -11.55
N ALA A 482 -14.97 33.62 -10.98
CA ALA A 482 -13.81 34.30 -11.53
C ALA A 482 -12.85 33.30 -12.17
N LYS A 483 -11.91 33.80 -12.98
CA LYS A 483 -10.89 32.99 -13.60
C LYS A 483 -9.77 32.64 -12.63
N ASP A 484 -9.30 31.40 -12.66
CA ASP A 484 -8.03 31.01 -12.06
C ASP A 484 -6.83 31.50 -12.89
N ALA A 485 -5.63 31.21 -12.40
CA ALA A 485 -4.36 31.53 -13.08
C ALA A 485 -4.22 30.89 -14.48
N ASN A 486 -5.00 29.83 -14.78
CA ASN A 486 -5.03 29.17 -16.09
C ASN A 486 -6.11 29.74 -17.02
N GLY A 487 -6.89 30.72 -16.54
CA GLY A 487 -7.95 31.38 -17.30
C GLY A 487 -9.30 30.65 -17.27
N ASN A 488 -9.45 29.60 -16.45
CA ASN A 488 -10.69 28.83 -16.32
C ASN A 488 -11.57 29.41 -15.20
N TYR A 489 -12.90 29.42 -15.37
CA TYR A 489 -13.83 29.91 -14.36
C TYR A 489 -14.03 28.90 -13.20
N THR A 490 -13.01 28.73 -12.36
CA THR A 490 -12.93 27.72 -11.30
C THR A 490 -12.82 28.33 -9.89
N ILE A 491 -12.85 29.66 -9.75
CA ILE A 491 -12.92 30.36 -8.46
C ILE A 491 -14.39 30.73 -8.21
N PRO A 492 -15.14 30.05 -7.32
CA PRO A 492 -16.44 30.53 -6.87
C PRO A 492 -16.23 31.82 -6.05
N VAL A 493 -16.85 32.92 -6.49
CA VAL A 493 -16.66 34.26 -5.89
C VAL A 493 -17.65 34.48 -4.77
N LYS A 494 -18.94 34.25 -5.07
CA LYS A 494 -20.04 34.33 -4.12
C LYS A 494 -21.27 33.61 -4.63
N SER A 495 -22.09 33.10 -3.72
CA SER A 495 -23.43 32.60 -4.02
C SER A 495 -24.48 33.69 -3.78
N LEU A 496 -25.46 33.77 -4.67
CA LEU A 496 -26.53 34.77 -4.68
C LEU A 496 -27.87 34.04 -4.58
N LEU A 497 -28.73 34.45 -3.65
CA LEU A 497 -30.06 33.86 -3.53
C LEU A 497 -30.93 34.31 -4.70
N THR A 498 -31.62 33.38 -5.36
CA THR A 498 -32.46 33.73 -6.51
C THR A 498 -33.84 33.10 -6.43
N SER A 499 -34.78 33.60 -7.22
CA SER A 499 -36.02 32.88 -7.54
C SER A 499 -36.18 32.80 -9.04
N CYS A 500 -36.10 31.57 -9.55
CA CYS A 500 -36.35 31.26 -10.94
C CYS A 500 -37.85 31.04 -11.18
N GLY A 501 -38.22 30.88 -12.44
CA GLY A 501 -39.55 30.51 -12.90
C GLY A 501 -39.53 29.22 -13.69
N TYR A 502 -40.68 28.58 -13.85
CA TYR A 502 -40.78 27.39 -14.71
C TYR A 502 -40.33 27.68 -16.15
N ALA A 503 -40.67 28.86 -16.66
CA ALA A 503 -40.30 29.33 -17.99
C ALA A 503 -38.86 29.85 -18.11
N THR A 504 -38.08 29.95 -17.01
CA THR A 504 -36.67 30.39 -17.09
C THR A 504 -35.91 29.47 -18.05
N PRO A 505 -35.25 30.01 -19.09
CA PRO A 505 -34.59 29.18 -20.10
C PRO A 505 -33.38 28.45 -19.50
N THR A 506 -33.02 27.31 -20.05
CA THR A 506 -31.81 26.56 -19.69
C THR A 506 -30.80 26.59 -20.83
N GLY A 507 -29.50 26.56 -20.51
CA GLY A 507 -28.41 26.65 -21.48
C GLY A 507 -27.50 27.86 -21.29
N GLY A 508 -26.65 28.11 -22.28
CA GLY A 508 -25.64 29.18 -22.27
C GLY A 508 -26.11 30.46 -22.98
N PHE A 509 -25.91 31.61 -22.34
CA PHE A 509 -26.34 32.93 -22.80
C PHE A 509 -25.26 33.99 -22.52
N TYR A 510 -25.43 35.19 -23.10
CA TYR A 510 -24.52 36.32 -22.91
C TYR A 510 -25.33 37.59 -22.66
N THR A 511 -24.97 38.36 -21.63
CA THR A 511 -25.76 39.51 -21.17
C THR A 511 -25.69 40.71 -22.14
N PRO A 512 -26.75 41.03 -22.93
CA PRO A 512 -26.61 42.00 -24.01
C PRO A 512 -26.98 43.44 -23.61
N ALA A 513 -27.75 43.61 -22.53
CA ALA A 513 -28.21 44.92 -22.08
C ALA A 513 -28.40 44.99 -20.56
N LYS A 514 -28.41 46.22 -20.05
CA LYS A 514 -28.61 46.55 -18.65
C LYS A 514 -29.54 47.76 -18.51
N PHE A 515 -30.39 47.74 -17.48
CA PHE A 515 -31.35 48.81 -17.21
C PHE A 515 -31.39 49.11 -15.71
N ARG A 516 -31.22 50.38 -15.33
CA ARG A 516 -31.35 50.79 -13.92
C ARG A 516 -32.75 50.49 -13.37
N TRP A 517 -33.77 50.73 -14.19
CA TRP A 517 -35.17 50.40 -13.98
C TRP A 517 -35.76 49.87 -15.29
N LEU A 518 -36.62 48.87 -15.21
CA LEU A 518 -37.35 48.35 -16.36
C LEU A 518 -38.75 47.90 -15.92
N GLU A 519 -39.75 48.25 -16.71
CA GLU A 519 -41.11 47.78 -16.51
C GLU A 519 -41.20 46.28 -16.84
N MET A 520 -41.82 45.53 -15.92
CA MET A 520 -41.96 44.08 -15.96
C MET A 520 -43.42 43.72 -16.28
N LEU A 521 -43.66 42.45 -16.59
CA LEU A 521 -45.01 41.91 -16.77
C LEU A 521 -45.89 42.27 -15.55
N GLY A 522 -47.05 42.90 -15.82
CA GLY A 522 -47.97 43.36 -14.78
C GLY A 522 -47.76 44.81 -14.31
N GLY A 523 -46.90 45.59 -14.99
CA GLY A 523 -46.70 47.03 -14.73
C GLY A 523 -45.80 47.35 -13.54
N CYS A 524 -45.25 46.32 -12.88
CA CYS A 524 -44.28 46.49 -11.79
C CYS A 524 -42.89 46.84 -12.34
N GLN A 525 -41.99 47.33 -11.48
CA GLN A 525 -40.68 47.85 -11.86
C GLN A 525 -39.57 47.00 -11.24
N GLY A 526 -38.71 46.41 -12.06
CA GLY A 526 -37.47 45.79 -11.59
C GLY A 526 -36.34 46.82 -11.60
N GLN A 527 -35.44 46.77 -10.62
CA GLN A 527 -34.20 47.55 -10.66
C GLN A 527 -32.97 46.68 -10.85
N TRP A 528 -31.90 47.32 -11.32
CA TRP A 528 -30.59 46.70 -11.57
C TRP A 528 -30.71 45.52 -12.51
N CYS A 529 -31.48 45.71 -13.58
CA CYS A 529 -31.81 44.66 -14.53
C CYS A 529 -30.62 44.37 -15.44
N THR A 530 -30.27 43.10 -15.56
CA THR A 530 -29.30 42.59 -16.54
C THR A 530 -29.99 41.55 -17.42
N GLN A 531 -30.14 41.84 -18.71
CA GLN A 531 -30.81 40.95 -19.65
C GLN A 531 -29.97 39.69 -19.87
N ILE A 532 -30.64 38.53 -19.97
CA ILE A 532 -30.02 37.23 -20.25
C ILE A 532 -30.27 36.87 -21.71
N VAL A 533 -31.54 36.76 -22.10
CA VAL A 533 -32.00 36.44 -23.46
C VAL A 533 -33.47 36.82 -23.60
N GLY A 534 -33.84 37.43 -24.73
CA GLY A 534 -35.23 37.86 -24.96
C GLY A 534 -35.78 38.66 -23.78
N ASP A 535 -36.93 38.23 -23.24
CA ASP A 535 -37.60 38.89 -22.12
C ASP A 535 -37.18 38.33 -20.74
N PHE A 536 -36.11 37.53 -20.67
CA PHE A 536 -35.61 36.94 -19.43
C PHE A 536 -34.41 37.74 -18.89
N LEU A 537 -34.52 38.22 -17.65
CA LEU A 537 -33.52 39.07 -17.01
C LEU A 537 -33.16 38.56 -15.61
N PHE A 538 -31.95 38.88 -15.16
CA PHE A 538 -31.67 39.04 -13.73
C PHE A 538 -32.17 40.43 -13.30
N HIS A 539 -32.88 40.51 -12.19
CA HIS A 539 -33.30 41.79 -11.61
C HIS A 539 -33.61 41.68 -10.12
N SER A 540 -33.69 42.81 -9.42
CA SER A 540 -34.18 42.84 -8.04
C SER A 540 -35.61 42.28 -7.95
N VAL A 541 -36.07 41.88 -6.76
CA VAL A 541 -37.51 41.71 -6.54
C VAL A 541 -38.27 42.98 -7.01
N PRO A 542 -39.42 42.85 -7.71
CA PRO A 542 -40.13 44.00 -8.26
C PRO A 542 -40.71 44.97 -7.22
N TYR A 543 -40.90 46.21 -7.67
CA TYR A 543 -41.50 47.34 -6.95
C TYR A 543 -42.79 47.80 -7.66
N MET A 544 -43.71 48.45 -6.94
CA MET A 544 -44.94 49.01 -7.56
C MET A 544 -44.62 50.12 -8.56
N THR A 545 -43.62 50.93 -8.24
CA THR A 545 -43.19 52.08 -9.04
C THR A 545 -41.67 52.15 -9.06
N THR A 546 -41.08 53.09 -9.80
CA THR A 546 -39.64 53.40 -9.75
C THR A 546 -39.27 54.17 -8.47
N ASP A 547 -39.71 53.66 -7.31
CA ASP A 547 -39.43 54.15 -5.96
C ASP A 547 -39.06 52.97 -5.06
N ASN A 548 -37.86 53.04 -4.48
CA ASN A 548 -37.31 51.99 -3.62
C ASN A 548 -38.12 51.71 -2.34
N ARG A 549 -39.12 52.54 -2.03
CA ARG A 549 -40.06 52.38 -0.91
C ARG A 549 -41.33 51.61 -1.28
N THR A 550 -41.37 51.01 -2.47
CA THR A 550 -42.57 50.35 -2.99
C THR A 550 -42.36 48.86 -3.32
N LEU A 551 -41.45 48.18 -2.60
CA LEU A 551 -41.16 46.75 -2.76
C LEU A 551 -42.41 45.90 -2.53
N TYR A 552 -42.61 44.88 -3.38
CA TYR A 552 -43.62 43.84 -3.13
C TYR A 552 -43.11 42.80 -2.12
N THR A 553 -43.28 43.08 -0.83
CA THR A 553 -42.74 42.23 0.24
C THR A 553 -43.42 40.87 0.35
N ASP A 554 -44.69 40.83 0.76
CA ASP A 554 -45.39 39.55 0.99
C ASP A 554 -45.61 38.74 -0.27
N ALA A 555 -45.87 39.40 -1.39
CA ALA A 555 -46.22 38.74 -2.64
C ALA A 555 -45.01 38.32 -3.47
N MET A 556 -43.79 38.84 -3.21
CA MET A 556 -42.63 38.56 -4.05
C MET A 556 -41.31 38.42 -3.29
N TYR A 557 -40.95 39.35 -2.39
CA TYR A 557 -39.65 39.27 -1.68
C TYR A 557 -39.58 38.04 -0.78
N ASN A 558 -40.65 37.78 -0.03
CA ASN A 558 -40.74 36.64 0.88
C ASN A 558 -40.81 35.27 0.17
N TYR A 559 -40.81 35.26 -1.17
CA TYR A 559 -40.69 34.06 -1.99
C TYR A 559 -39.29 33.86 -2.59
N LEU A 560 -38.31 34.71 -2.23
CA LEU A 560 -36.92 34.53 -2.63
C LEU A 560 -36.38 33.16 -2.19
N GLY A 561 -35.62 32.50 -3.06
CA GLY A 561 -35.14 31.14 -2.82
C GLY A 561 -36.14 30.04 -3.22
N THR A 562 -37.29 30.38 -3.80
CA THR A 562 -38.31 29.44 -4.31
C THR A 562 -38.62 29.68 -5.79
N THR A 563 -39.15 28.68 -6.50
CA THR A 563 -39.57 28.82 -7.90
C THR A 563 -40.87 29.63 -7.98
N ALA A 564 -40.75 30.96 -8.16
CA ALA A 564 -41.86 31.90 -7.96
C ALA A 564 -41.97 33.00 -9.04
N SER A 565 -41.15 32.97 -10.08
CA SER A 565 -41.21 33.96 -11.17
C SER A 565 -41.96 33.44 -12.40
N HIS A 566 -42.38 34.37 -13.27
CA HIS A 566 -42.92 34.05 -14.59
C HIS A 566 -41.84 33.71 -15.63
N GLY A 567 -40.55 33.79 -15.28
CA GLY A 567 -39.45 33.52 -16.21
C GLY A 567 -38.13 34.20 -15.82
N CYS A 568 -38.18 35.46 -15.38
CA CYS A 568 -36.98 36.18 -14.93
C CYS A 568 -36.36 35.57 -13.68
N ILE A 569 -35.11 35.90 -13.38
CA ILE A 569 -34.42 35.45 -12.18
C ILE A 569 -34.39 36.64 -11.21
N ARG A 570 -35.16 36.53 -10.13
CA ARG A 570 -35.25 37.58 -9.10
C ARG A 570 -34.14 37.42 -8.08
N LEU A 571 -33.58 38.52 -7.61
CA LEU A 571 -32.60 38.56 -6.52
C LEU A 571 -32.96 39.64 -5.50
N GLN A 572 -32.31 39.60 -4.35
CA GLN A 572 -32.24 40.78 -3.48
C GLN A 572 -31.59 41.94 -4.24
N ALA A 573 -32.00 43.17 -3.97
CA ALA A 573 -31.58 44.35 -4.71
C ALA A 573 -30.06 44.59 -4.63
N GLY A 574 -29.43 44.27 -3.50
CA GLY A 574 -27.98 44.33 -3.32
C GLY A 574 -27.23 43.40 -4.27
N ASP A 575 -27.67 42.16 -4.39
CA ASP A 575 -27.07 41.16 -5.30
C ASP A 575 -27.31 41.51 -6.76
N ALA A 576 -28.54 41.94 -7.10
CA ALA A 576 -28.86 42.43 -8.45
C ALA A 576 -27.97 43.62 -8.83
N LYS A 577 -27.75 44.56 -7.90
CA LYS A 577 -26.86 45.70 -8.12
C LYS A 577 -25.40 45.27 -8.24
N TRP A 578 -24.94 44.35 -7.39
CA TRP A 578 -23.58 43.84 -7.47
C TRP A 578 -23.31 43.24 -8.86
N MET A 579 -24.23 42.43 -9.40
CA MET A 579 -24.11 41.92 -10.77
C MET A 579 -24.19 43.04 -11.82
N TYR A 580 -25.08 44.01 -11.61
CA TYR A 580 -25.22 45.17 -12.50
C TYR A 580 -23.93 46.01 -12.56
N ASP A 581 -23.18 46.13 -11.48
CA ASP A 581 -21.94 46.91 -11.46
C ASP A 581 -20.72 46.10 -11.93
N ASN A 582 -20.61 44.84 -11.51
CA ASN A 582 -19.37 44.06 -11.67
C ASN A 582 -19.35 43.17 -12.92
N CYS A 583 -20.49 42.61 -13.34
CA CYS A 583 -20.54 41.69 -14.47
C CYS A 583 -20.72 42.46 -15.79
N LYS A 584 -19.67 42.68 -16.58
CA LYS A 584 -19.73 43.45 -17.85
C LYS A 584 -20.79 42.91 -18.83
N LEU A 585 -21.23 43.75 -19.78
CA LEU A 585 -22.02 43.25 -20.92
C LEU A 585 -21.22 42.19 -21.68
N GLY A 586 -21.89 41.15 -22.14
CA GLY A 586 -21.27 39.95 -22.69
C GLY A 586 -20.75 38.98 -21.62
N THR A 587 -21.13 39.13 -20.35
CA THR A 587 -20.86 38.12 -19.32
C THR A 587 -21.57 36.82 -19.70
N TYR A 588 -20.84 35.70 -19.67
CA TYR A 588 -21.41 34.39 -19.95
C TYR A 588 -22.27 33.93 -18.77
N VAL A 589 -23.49 33.47 -19.08
CA VAL A 589 -24.46 32.96 -18.12
C VAL A 589 -24.84 31.55 -18.51
N TYR A 590 -24.69 30.60 -17.61
CA TYR A 590 -25.14 29.23 -17.81
C TYR A 590 -26.26 28.89 -16.82
N ILE A 591 -27.45 28.63 -17.34
CA ILE A 591 -28.61 28.25 -16.52
C ILE A 591 -28.77 26.74 -16.59
N ASP A 592 -28.44 26.09 -15.48
CA ASP A 592 -28.49 24.64 -15.33
C ASP A 592 -29.88 24.20 -14.87
N GLY A 593 -30.52 23.33 -15.65
CA GLY A 593 -31.81 22.73 -15.33
C GLY A 593 -31.72 21.43 -14.54
N ASN A 594 -30.53 20.83 -14.47
CA ASN A 594 -30.33 19.49 -13.93
C ASN A 594 -29.64 19.54 -12.55
N GLU A 595 -28.57 20.34 -12.43
CA GLU A 595 -27.89 20.53 -11.14
C GLU A 595 -28.68 21.46 -10.22
N ASN A 596 -28.79 21.07 -8.94
CA ASN A 596 -29.49 21.85 -7.91
C ASN A 596 -28.56 22.45 -6.85
N ALA A 597 -27.27 22.10 -6.86
CA ALA A 597 -26.25 22.53 -5.91
C ALA A 597 -24.87 22.60 -6.58
N GLY A 598 -23.97 23.33 -5.95
CA GLY A 598 -22.70 23.78 -6.51
C GLY A 598 -21.63 23.89 -5.42
N PRO A 599 -20.46 24.45 -5.75
CA PRO A 599 -19.32 24.49 -4.83
C PRO A 599 -19.56 25.33 -3.56
N PHE A 600 -20.40 26.37 -3.64
CA PHE A 600 -20.87 27.14 -2.49
C PHE A 600 -22.31 26.79 -2.12
N ASP A 601 -22.60 26.92 -0.84
CA ASP A 601 -23.90 26.69 -0.26
C ASP A 601 -24.88 27.78 -0.72
N LYS A 602 -26.16 27.41 -0.80
CA LYS A 602 -27.25 28.35 -1.04
C LYS A 602 -27.32 29.34 0.13
N PRO A 603 -27.35 30.67 -0.13
CA PRO A 603 -27.46 31.65 0.96
C PRO A 603 -28.72 31.44 1.79
N ALA A 604 -28.60 31.62 3.11
CA ALA A 604 -29.75 31.64 4.01
C ALA A 604 -30.67 32.83 3.70
N PHE A 605 -31.98 32.66 3.91
CA PHE A 605 -32.98 33.69 3.65
C PHE A 605 -33.73 34.07 4.93
N SER A 606 -33.87 35.37 5.15
CA SER A 606 -34.69 35.94 6.23
C SER A 606 -35.88 36.71 5.64
N PRO A 607 -37.13 36.26 5.86
CA PRO A 607 -38.30 36.97 5.36
C PRO A 607 -38.50 38.31 6.07
N LEU A 608 -39.14 39.25 5.38
CA LEU A 608 -39.50 40.57 5.90
C LEU A 608 -40.95 40.59 6.38
N PRO A 609 -41.32 41.48 7.33
CA PRO A 609 -42.71 41.67 7.71
C PRO A 609 -43.53 42.25 6.56
N SER A 610 -44.83 41.98 6.57
CA SER A 610 -45.78 42.50 5.60
C SER A 610 -45.81 44.03 5.46
N TRP A 611 -45.50 44.75 6.53
CA TRP A 611 -45.45 46.23 6.53
C TRP A 611 -44.21 46.80 5.85
N HIS A 612 -43.17 45.98 5.62
CA HIS A 612 -41.91 46.44 5.06
C HIS A 612 -42.08 46.73 3.57
N THR A 613 -41.49 47.82 3.05
CA THR A 613 -41.66 48.20 1.64
C THR A 613 -40.37 48.63 0.94
N TRP A 614 -39.21 48.40 1.55
CA TRP A 614 -37.89 48.55 0.92
C TRP A 614 -37.10 47.25 1.01
N ASP A 615 -36.02 47.11 0.24
CA ASP A 615 -35.13 45.94 0.33
C ASP A 615 -33.95 46.31 1.23
N PRO A 616 -33.68 45.57 2.34
CA PRO A 616 -32.57 45.86 3.23
C PRO A 616 -31.19 45.76 2.59
N THR A 617 -31.07 45.06 1.47
CA THR A 617 -29.80 44.92 0.75
C THR A 617 -29.60 46.01 -0.30
N ASP A 618 -30.63 46.81 -0.63
CA ASP A 618 -30.52 47.88 -1.62
C ASP A 618 -29.66 49.02 -1.06
N PRO A 619 -28.46 49.30 -1.60
CA PRO A 619 -27.62 50.38 -1.08
C PRO A 619 -28.22 51.77 -1.32
N THR A 620 -29.24 51.90 -2.15
CA THR A 620 -29.99 53.16 -2.36
C THR A 620 -31.21 53.29 -1.43
N ALA A 621 -31.50 52.28 -0.61
CA ALA A 621 -32.61 52.27 0.34
C ALA A 621 -32.24 51.77 1.75
N TYR A 622 -31.03 51.23 1.94
CA TYR A 622 -30.56 50.67 3.22
C TYR A 622 -30.64 51.67 4.38
N TYR A 623 -30.53 52.97 4.12
CA TYR A 623 -30.72 54.00 5.15
C TYR A 623 -32.12 53.94 5.80
N LEU A 624 -33.14 53.43 5.11
CA LEU A 624 -34.49 53.25 5.66
C LEU A 624 -34.50 52.18 6.76
N CYS A 625 -33.66 51.15 6.66
CA CYS A 625 -33.44 50.20 7.75
C CYS A 625 -32.89 50.88 8.99
N GLN A 626 -31.96 51.83 8.81
CA GLN A 626 -31.38 52.58 9.93
C GLN A 626 -32.40 53.52 10.57
N GLN A 627 -33.36 54.04 9.81
CA GLN A 627 -34.38 54.97 10.28
C GLN A 627 -35.60 54.29 10.91
N HIS A 628 -36.05 53.17 10.34
CA HIS A 628 -37.33 52.54 10.67
C HIS A 628 -37.16 51.15 11.28
N GLY A 629 -35.93 50.66 11.39
CA GLY A 629 -35.64 49.27 11.66
C GLY A 629 -35.76 48.45 10.38
N CYS A 630 -34.73 47.66 10.11
CA CYS A 630 -34.92 46.38 9.45
C CYS A 630 -34.74 45.32 10.53
N HIS A 631 -35.33 44.16 10.32
CA HIS A 631 -35.14 43.01 11.21
C HIS A 631 -33.67 42.82 11.61
#